data_AF-A0A949D3C8-F1
#
_entry.id   AF-A0A949D3C8-F1
#
_cell.length_a   1.000
_cell.length_b   1.000
_cell.length_c   1.000
_cell.angle_alpha   90.00
_cell.angle_beta   90.00
_cell.angle_gamma   90.00
#
_symmetry.space_group_name_H-M   'P 1'
#
loop_
_entity.id
_entity.type
_entity.pdbx_description
1 polymer ?
#
loop_
_entity_poly.entity_id
_entity_poly.type
_entity_poly.pdbx_seq_one_letter_code
_entity_poly.pdbx_strand_id
1 'polypeptide(L)'
;MLLIVNIWLGFPYMMVLCSGLIQSISPDLYEASAIAGASPWDNFRRITLPLILKPLTPLLISAFAFNFNNFVLISLLTGGRPDHLDSDVPAGTTDILVSYTWRIAFQDSGNQYGLAAAVSTVIFALVALITVVQMRVAKMGDEGKR
;
A
#
# COMPACT_ATOMS: atom_id res chain seq x y z
N MET A 1 -9.42 13.36 7.10
CA MET A 1 -8.59 12.99 8.27
C MET A 1 -7.88 11.65 8.09
N LEU A 2 -8.58 10.58 7.66
CA LEU A 2 -7.98 9.25 7.45
C LEU A 2 -6.69 9.26 6.60
N LEU A 3 -6.70 9.94 5.45
CA LEU A 3 -5.51 10.03 4.59
C LEU A 3 -4.32 10.70 5.30
N ILE A 4 -4.57 11.72 6.12
CA ILE A 4 -3.50 12.43 6.84
C ILE A 4 -2.84 11.49 7.86
N VAL A 5 -3.65 10.76 8.63
CA VAL A 5 -3.14 9.80 9.63
C VAL A 5 -2.43 8.62 8.95
N ASN A 6 -2.97 8.13 7.83
CA ASN A 6 -2.34 7.07 7.05
C ASN A 6 -0.98 7.49 6.50
N ILE A 7 -0.89 8.69 5.90
CA ILE A 7 0.38 9.25 5.41
C ILE A 7 1.35 9.46 6.56
N TRP A 8 0.90 9.97 7.70
CA TRP A 8 1.75 10.21 8.87
C TRP A 8 2.35 8.90 9.43
N LEU A 9 1.54 7.83 9.49
CA LEU A 9 2.01 6.49 9.90
C LEU A 9 2.91 5.83 8.84
N GLY A 10 2.63 6.01 7.56
CA GLY A 10 3.35 5.38 6.46
C GLY A 10 4.63 6.10 6.03
N PHE A 11 4.74 7.40 6.28
CA PHE A 11 5.88 8.24 5.92
C PHE A 11 7.22 7.73 6.45
N PRO A 12 7.40 7.43 7.75
CA PRO A 12 8.69 6.95 8.27
C PRO A 12 9.12 5.63 7.63
N TYR A 13 8.17 4.74 7.35
CA TYR A 13 8.45 3.47 6.67
C TYR A 13 9.02 3.68 5.26
N MET A 14 8.36 4.52 4.45
CA MET A 14 8.86 4.85 3.11
C MET A 14 10.18 5.62 3.14
N MET A 15 10.39 6.50 4.13
CA MET A 15 11.63 7.24 4.29
C MET A 15 12.82 6.31 4.55
N VAL A 16 12.67 5.35 5.47
CA VAL A 16 13.73 4.38 5.79
C VAL A 16 14.04 3.49 4.57
N LEU A 17 13.00 3.04 3.84
CA LEU A 17 13.18 2.26 2.61
C LEU A 17 13.94 3.04 1.55
N CYS A 18 13.52 4.27 1.24
CA CYS A 18 14.19 5.11 0.26
C CYS A 18 15.64 5.43 0.67
N SER A 19 15.90 5.70 1.95
CA SER A 19 17.26 5.93 2.46
C SER A 19 18.16 4.71 2.24
N GLY A 20 17.68 3.50 2.56
CA GLY A 20 18.42 2.27 2.32
C GLY A 20 18.69 2.02 0.83
N LEU A 21 17.73 2.33 -0.04
CA LEU A 21 17.90 2.19 -1.49
C LEU A 21 18.89 3.21 -2.06
N ILE A 22 18.87 4.47 -1.58
CA ILE A 22 19.82 5.51 -2.01
C ILE A 22 21.26 5.11 -1.64
N GLN A 23 21.47 4.55 -0.45
CA GLN A 23 22.78 4.09 0.01
C GLN A 23 23.38 2.96 -0.85
N SER A 24 22.55 2.25 -1.63
CA SER A 24 23.02 1.20 -2.55
C SER A 24 23.58 1.73 -3.88
N ILE A 25 23.38 3.03 -4.17
CA ILE A 25 23.84 3.66 -5.41
C ILE A 25 25.33 4.02 -5.27
N SER A 26 26.16 3.64 -6.26
CA SER A 26 27.60 3.97 -6.24
C SER A 26 27.82 5.50 -6.25
N PRO A 27 28.71 6.03 -5.38
CA PRO A 27 29.05 7.45 -5.37
C PRO A 27 29.66 7.93 -6.70
N ASP A 28 30.33 7.04 -7.44
CA ASP A 28 30.98 7.34 -8.73
C ASP A 28 30.00 7.94 -9.76
N LEU A 29 28.72 7.56 -9.71
CA LEU A 29 27.69 8.10 -10.60
C LEU A 29 27.42 9.58 -10.34
N TYR A 30 27.51 10.02 -9.08
CA TYR A 30 27.35 11.41 -8.70
C TYR A 30 28.62 12.23 -8.97
N GLU A 31 29.80 11.62 -8.87
CA GLU A 31 31.07 12.27 -9.25
C GLU A 31 31.13 12.49 -10.77
N ALA A 32 30.76 11.48 -11.56
CA ALA A 32 30.69 11.60 -13.02
C ALA A 32 29.69 12.68 -13.47
N SER A 33 28.54 12.79 -12.80
CA SER A 33 27.56 13.81 -13.12
C SER A 33 27.97 15.22 -12.67
N ALA A 34 28.75 15.34 -11.59
CA ALA A 34 29.37 16.59 -11.16
C ALA A 34 30.40 17.09 -12.19
N ILE A 35 31.22 16.18 -12.75
CA ILE A 35 32.17 16.51 -13.84
C ILE A 35 31.41 16.94 -15.11
N ALA A 36 30.25 16.33 -15.38
CA ALA A 36 29.38 16.69 -16.49
C ALA A 36 28.57 18.01 -16.28
N GLY A 37 28.71 18.67 -15.13
CA GLY A 37 28.01 19.92 -14.83
C GLY A 37 26.50 19.76 -14.58
N ALA A 38 26.04 18.57 -14.21
CA ALA A 38 24.61 18.32 -13.97
C ALA A 38 24.10 19.02 -12.70
N SER A 39 22.91 19.59 -12.76
CA SER A 39 22.22 20.20 -11.62
C SER A 39 21.74 19.13 -10.62
N PRO A 40 21.60 19.44 -9.31
CA PRO A 40 21.04 18.51 -8.32
C PRO A 40 19.66 17.93 -8.72
N TRP A 41 18.84 18.72 -9.44
CA TRP A 41 17.55 18.24 -9.95
C TRP A 41 17.69 17.24 -11.09
N ASP A 42 18.68 17.43 -11.97
CA ASP A 42 19.01 16.48 -13.04
C ASP A 42 19.54 15.17 -12.44
N ASN A 43 20.38 15.24 -11.41
CA ASN A 43 20.86 14.07 -10.68
C ASN A 43 19.70 13.27 -10.07
N PHE A 44 18.76 13.94 -9.41
CA PHE A 44 17.59 13.26 -8.85
C PHE A 44 16.77 12.55 -9.93
N ARG A 45 16.44 13.23 -11.03
CA ARG A 45 15.53 12.70 -12.05
C ARG A 45 16.17 11.67 -12.98
N ARG A 46 17.47 11.79 -13.27
CA ARG A 46 18.19 10.93 -14.22
C ARG A 46 18.98 9.80 -13.56
N ILE A 47 19.42 9.97 -12.33
CA ILE A 47 20.22 8.96 -11.60
C ILE A 47 19.34 8.35 -10.51
N THR A 48 19.03 9.13 -9.47
CA THR A 48 18.43 8.62 -8.23
C THR A 48 17.06 7.96 -8.48
N LEU A 49 16.14 8.66 -9.15
CA LEU A 49 14.78 8.19 -9.40
C LEU A 49 14.73 6.87 -10.20
N PRO A 50 15.32 6.74 -11.41
CA PRO A 50 15.23 5.52 -12.19
C PRO A 50 15.97 4.33 -11.55
N LEU A 51 17.07 4.56 -10.84
CA LEU A 51 17.81 3.50 -10.13
C LEU A 51 17.02 2.94 -8.95
N ILE A 52 16.32 3.80 -8.21
CA ILE A 52 15.50 3.39 -7.07
C ILE A 52 14.15 2.81 -7.52
N LEU A 53 13.57 3.28 -8.63
CA LEU A 53 12.25 2.84 -9.07
C LEU A 53 12.18 1.32 -9.32
N LYS A 54 13.24 0.71 -9.85
CA LYS A 54 13.33 -0.75 -10.06
C LYS A 54 13.10 -1.54 -8.76
N PRO A 55 13.91 -1.39 -7.71
CA PRO A 55 13.69 -2.08 -6.43
C PRO A 55 12.47 -1.54 -5.66
N LEU A 56 12.08 -0.29 -5.87
CA LEU A 56 10.94 0.33 -5.19
C LEU A 56 9.58 -0.17 -5.70
N THR A 57 9.48 -0.60 -6.97
CA THR A 57 8.23 -1.07 -7.58
C THR A 57 7.55 -2.19 -6.77
N PRO A 58 8.19 -3.33 -6.47
CA PRO A 58 7.54 -4.38 -5.67
C PRO A 58 7.21 -3.91 -4.24
N LEU A 59 8.03 -3.04 -3.65
CA LEU A 59 7.78 -2.46 -2.33
C LEU A 59 6.54 -1.57 -2.32
N LEU A 60 6.35 -0.73 -3.34
CA LEU A 60 5.18 0.14 -3.46
C LEU A 60 3.89 -0.64 -3.62
N ILE A 61 3.91 -1.67 -4.46
CA ILE A 61 2.71 -2.48 -4.64
C ILE A 61 2.43 -3.23 -3.32
N SER A 62 3.46 -3.73 -2.60
CA SER A 62 3.29 -4.37 -1.29
C SER A 62 2.66 -3.41 -0.26
N ALA A 63 3.15 -2.17 -0.20
CA ALA A 63 2.57 -1.13 0.63
C ALA A 63 1.12 -0.78 0.21
N PHE A 64 0.80 -0.82 -1.08
CA PHE A 64 -0.57 -0.66 -1.57
C PHE A 64 -1.47 -1.80 -1.11
N ALA A 65 -1.04 -3.06 -1.22
CA ALA A 65 -1.79 -4.22 -0.75
C ALA A 65 -2.04 -4.18 0.77
N PHE A 66 -1.05 -3.71 1.54
CA PHE A 66 -1.18 -3.47 2.98
C PHE A 66 -2.24 -2.39 3.28
N ASN A 67 -2.21 -1.27 2.56
CA ASN A 67 -3.18 -0.20 2.75
C ASN A 67 -4.61 -0.58 2.34
N PHE A 68 -4.76 -1.40 1.30
CA PHE A 68 -6.06 -1.92 0.86
C PHE A 68 -6.77 -2.74 1.96
N ASN A 69 -6.02 -3.43 2.81
CA ASN A 69 -6.53 -4.27 3.89
C ASN A 69 -6.36 -3.64 5.29
N ASN A 70 -6.18 -2.32 5.38
CA ASN A 70 -5.85 -1.65 6.65
C ASN A 70 -7.08 -1.49 7.57
N PHE A 71 -7.57 -2.61 8.08
CA PHE A 71 -8.72 -2.68 8.99
C PHE A 71 -8.49 -1.92 10.29
N VAL A 72 -7.30 -2.08 10.88
CA VAL A 72 -6.95 -1.50 12.19
C VAL A 72 -7.08 0.02 12.16
N LEU A 73 -6.57 0.68 11.12
CA LEU A 73 -6.66 2.14 11.01
C LEU A 73 -8.11 2.64 10.92
N ILE A 74 -8.92 1.99 10.08
CA ILE A 74 -10.31 2.40 9.82
C ILE A 74 -11.17 2.17 11.06
N SER A 75 -11.03 1.00 11.70
CA SER A 75 -11.79 0.61 12.88
C SER A 75 -11.44 1.47 14.10
N LEU A 76 -10.17 1.82 14.29
CA LEU A 76 -9.74 2.63 15.45
C LEU A 76 -9.99 4.13 15.25
N LEU A 77 -9.81 4.66 14.04
CA LEU A 77 -9.89 6.11 13.83
C LEU A 77 -11.31 6.59 13.57
N THR A 78 -12.06 5.86 12.74
CA THR A 78 -13.39 6.27 12.26
C THR A 78 -14.49 5.28 12.60
N GLY A 79 -14.12 4.04 12.90
CA GLY A 79 -15.05 2.95 13.13
C GLY A 79 -15.94 2.62 11.93
N GLY A 80 -15.68 3.18 10.73
CA GLY A 80 -16.57 3.09 9.57
C GLY A 80 -17.71 4.12 9.57
N ARG A 81 -17.48 5.35 10.05
CA ARG A 81 -18.48 6.42 10.08
C ARG A 81 -18.00 7.62 9.26
N PRO A 82 -18.88 8.41 8.62
CA PRO A 82 -20.36 8.43 8.69
C PRO A 82 -21.01 7.24 8.00
N ASP A 83 -22.19 6.83 8.48
CA ASP A 83 -22.96 5.72 7.92
C ASP A 83 -23.76 6.19 6.68
N HIS A 84 -23.87 5.33 5.68
CA HIS A 84 -24.76 5.59 4.55
C HIS A 84 -26.21 5.38 4.99
N LEU A 85 -27.01 6.46 4.98
CA LEU A 85 -28.42 6.40 5.38
C LEU A 85 -29.32 5.63 4.39
N ASP A 86 -28.84 5.36 3.18
CA ASP A 86 -29.58 4.70 2.08
C ASP A 86 -29.26 3.20 1.92
N SER A 87 -28.47 2.58 2.81
CA SER A 87 -28.09 1.17 2.68
C SER A 87 -28.82 0.27 3.68
N ASP A 88 -29.52 -0.76 3.17
CA ASP A 88 -30.13 -1.86 3.95
C ASP A 88 -29.11 -2.60 4.85
N VAL A 89 -27.82 -2.47 4.52
CA VAL A 89 -26.70 -3.05 5.27
C VAL A 89 -25.85 -1.89 5.83
N PRO A 90 -25.49 -1.92 7.12
CA PRO A 90 -24.75 -0.85 7.80
C PRO A 90 -23.36 -0.69 7.17
N ALA A 91 -23.18 0.39 6.40
CA ALA A 91 -22.00 0.64 5.59
C ALA A 91 -21.53 2.09 5.75
N GLY A 92 -20.33 2.26 6.28
CA GLY A 92 -19.70 3.58 6.38
C GLY A 92 -19.16 4.12 5.07
N THR A 93 -19.21 5.44 4.88
CA THR A 93 -18.48 6.14 3.79
C THR A 93 -16.97 5.99 3.89
N THR A 94 -16.49 5.66 5.09
CA THR A 94 -15.07 5.40 5.36
C THR A 94 -14.76 3.91 5.53
N ASP A 95 -15.73 3.02 5.34
CA ASP A 95 -15.48 1.59 5.46
C ASP A 95 -14.74 1.05 4.23
N ILE A 96 -13.78 0.16 4.50
CA ILE A 96 -13.14 -0.69 3.51
C ILE A 96 -13.80 -2.07 3.53
N LEU A 97 -13.60 -2.87 2.49
CA LEU A 97 -14.23 -4.20 2.37
C LEU A 97 -14.05 -5.07 3.63
N VAL A 98 -12.87 -5.00 4.28
CA VAL A 98 -12.58 -5.74 5.50
C VAL A 98 -13.37 -5.18 6.70
N SER A 99 -13.48 -3.86 6.85
CA SER A 99 -14.22 -3.27 7.97
C SER A 99 -15.74 -3.42 7.82
N TYR A 100 -16.23 -3.38 6.59
CA TYR A 100 -17.62 -3.70 6.25
C TYR A 100 -17.98 -5.15 6.65
N THR A 101 -17.12 -6.12 6.30
CA THR A 101 -17.33 -7.53 6.66
C THR A 101 -17.37 -7.72 8.18
N TRP A 102 -16.48 -7.04 8.90
CA TRP A 102 -16.45 -7.07 10.36
C TRP A 102 -17.75 -6.53 10.98
N ARG A 103 -18.27 -5.42 10.44
CA ARG A 103 -19.49 -4.78 10.94
C ARG A 103 -20.74 -5.64 10.71
N ILE A 104 -20.85 -6.30 9.55
CA ILE A 104 -21.92 -7.28 9.27
C ILE A 104 -21.82 -8.49 10.21
N ALA A 105 -20.60 -8.96 10.46
CA ALA A 105 -20.37 -10.16 11.26
C ALA A 105 -20.67 -9.95 12.76
N PHE A 106 -20.32 -8.78 13.31
CA PHE A 106 -20.21 -8.60 14.76
C PHE A 106 -20.98 -7.42 15.36
N GLN A 107 -21.41 -6.42 14.59
CA GLN A 107 -21.98 -5.18 15.15
C GLN A 107 -23.48 -4.99 14.86
N ASP A 108 -23.85 -4.79 13.60
CA ASP A 108 -25.12 -4.09 13.30
C ASP A 108 -26.21 -4.99 12.64
N SER A 109 -25.87 -6.15 12.07
CA SER A 109 -26.82 -6.97 11.27
C SER A 109 -27.33 -8.27 11.92
N GLY A 110 -27.27 -8.39 13.25
CA GLY A 110 -27.90 -9.52 13.95
C GLY A 110 -27.24 -10.89 13.68
N ASN A 111 -25.90 -10.94 13.61
CA ASN A 111 -25.12 -12.18 13.48
C ASN A 111 -25.37 -12.96 12.17
N GLN A 112 -25.42 -12.28 11.03
CA GLN A 112 -25.49 -12.90 9.70
C GLN A 112 -24.13 -13.47 9.26
N TYR A 113 -23.63 -14.47 9.99
CA TYR A 113 -22.34 -15.12 9.75
C TYR A 113 -22.23 -15.73 8.34
N GLY A 114 -23.35 -16.18 7.76
CA GLY A 114 -23.38 -16.72 6.40
C GLY A 114 -23.03 -15.69 5.32
N LEU A 115 -23.58 -14.48 5.43
CA LEU A 115 -23.28 -13.39 4.52
C LEU A 115 -21.85 -12.87 4.74
N ALA A 116 -21.43 -12.73 6.00
CA ALA A 116 -20.06 -12.36 6.33
C ALA A 116 -19.02 -13.37 5.81
N ALA A 117 -19.30 -14.68 5.89
CA ALA A 117 -18.42 -15.71 5.36
C ALA A 117 -18.30 -15.67 3.83
N ALA A 118 -19.40 -15.42 3.13
CA ALA A 118 -19.40 -15.26 1.68
C ALA A 118 -18.56 -14.05 1.24
N VAL A 119 -18.76 -12.89 1.90
CA VAL A 119 -17.99 -11.66 1.61
C VAL A 119 -16.52 -11.85 1.94
N SER A 120 -16.19 -12.49 3.08
CA SER A 120 -14.80 -12.81 3.45
C SER A 120 -14.12 -13.71 2.42
N THR A 121 -14.83 -14.68 1.86
CA THR A 121 -14.31 -15.57 0.80
C THR A 121 -13.99 -14.78 -0.48
N VAL A 122 -14.83 -13.81 -0.85
CA VAL A 122 -14.59 -12.93 -2.00
C VAL A 122 -13.38 -12.02 -1.77
N ILE A 123 -13.25 -11.44 -0.57
CA ILE A 123 -12.08 -10.63 -0.19
C ILE A 123 -10.81 -11.48 -0.24
N PHE A 124 -10.86 -12.70 0.31
CA PHE A 124 -9.75 -13.63 0.26
C PHE A 124 -9.33 -13.93 -1.19
N ALA A 125 -10.28 -14.21 -2.08
CA ALA A 125 -9.98 -14.44 -3.49
C ALA A 125 -9.34 -13.21 -4.16
N LEU A 126 -9.85 -12.00 -3.90
CA LEU A 126 -9.28 -10.75 -4.42
C LEU A 126 -7.86 -10.51 -3.92
N VAL A 127 -7.63 -10.64 -2.61
CA VAL A 127 -6.32 -10.44 -2.00
C VAL A 127 -5.34 -11.51 -2.44
N ALA A 128 -5.77 -12.76 -2.58
CA ALA A 128 -4.95 -13.85 -3.12
C ALA A 128 -4.54 -13.56 -4.56
N LEU A 129 -5.45 -13.07 -5.40
CA LEU A 129 -5.16 -12.71 -6.79
C LEU A 129 -4.16 -11.55 -6.87
N ILE A 130 -4.36 -10.49 -6.08
CA ILE A 130 -3.41 -9.37 -5.96
C ILE A 130 -2.05 -9.89 -5.49
N THR A 131 -2.01 -10.76 -4.48
CA THR A 131 -0.77 -11.34 -3.94
C THR A 131 -0.04 -12.20 -4.97
N VAL A 132 -0.76 -12.97 -5.79
CA VAL A 132 -0.14 -13.74 -6.87
C VAL A 132 0.46 -12.82 -7.94
N VAL A 133 -0.27 -11.79 -8.36
CA VAL A 133 0.24 -10.78 -9.31
C VAL A 133 1.49 -10.09 -8.74
N GLN A 134 1.44 -9.75 -7.46
CA GLN A 134 2.53 -9.15 -6.71
C GLN A 134 3.79 -10.01 -6.69
N MET A 135 3.66 -11.28 -6.31
CA MET A 135 4.78 -12.21 -6.32
C MET A 135 5.34 -12.41 -7.73
N ARG A 136 4.49 -12.41 -8.76
CA ARG A 136 4.93 -12.51 -10.17
C ARG A 136 5.76 -11.29 -10.58
N VAL A 137 5.29 -10.07 -10.27
CA VAL A 137 6.02 -8.82 -10.57
C VAL A 137 7.33 -8.75 -9.77
N ALA A 138 7.30 -9.14 -8.49
CA ALA A 138 8.50 -9.17 -7.65
C ALA A 138 9.54 -10.17 -8.17
N LYS A 139 9.11 -11.36 -8.60
CA LYS A 139 10.00 -12.38 -9.17
C LYS A 139 10.64 -11.95 -10.48
N MET A 140 9.91 -11.21 -11.33
CA MET A 140 10.45 -10.60 -12.55
C MET A 140 11.51 -9.52 -12.29
N GLY A 141 11.45 -8.84 -11.14
CA GLY A 141 12.50 -7.91 -10.72
C GLY A 141 13.78 -8.60 -10.26
N ASP A 142 13.68 -9.82 -9.71
CA ASP A 142 14.80 -10.60 -9.18
C ASP A 142 15.48 -11.47 -10.26
N GLU A 143 14.75 -11.89 -11.30
CA GLU A 143 15.29 -12.63 -12.45
C GLU A 143 16.24 -11.80 -13.33
N GLY A 144 16.26 -10.47 -13.20
CA GLY A 144 17.24 -9.59 -13.84
C GLY A 144 18.63 -9.57 -13.18
N LYS A 145 18.84 -10.36 -12.11
CA LYS A 145 20.10 -10.49 -11.37
C LYS A 145 20.85 -11.81 -11.60
N ARG A 146 20.43 -12.64 -12.56
CA ARG A 146 21.17 -13.86 -12.95
C ARG A 146 21.88 -13.68 -14.29
#